data_AF-A0A7S1S7P8-F1
#
_entry.id   AF-A0A7S1S7P8-F1
#
_cell.length_a   1.000
_cell.length_b   1.000
_cell.length_c   1.000
_cell.angle_alpha   90.00
_cell.angle_beta   90.00
_cell.angle_gamma   90.00
#
_symmetry.space_group_name_H-M   'P 1'
#
loop_
_entity.id
_entity.type
_entity.pdbx_description
1 polymer ?
#
loop_
_entity_poly.entity_id
_entity_poly.type
_entity_poly.pdbx_seq_one_letter_code
_entity_poly.pdbx_strand_id
1 'polypeptide(L)'
;GLVDAASGSLGHGHPTVESARQEYKRQRSRLQRLGWDDLVLRHRQSLMDACATSNPDLVEASIKTAASSGLGWGHPIVLHGKQYLLQLKKDLRRDREARRQGGCRQQLQRLADELERSLEAWRAEAGGSEAGDCGRDQGDEGSRASAETQAAA
;
A
#
# COMPACT_ATOMS: atom_id res chain seq x y z
N GLY A 1 -41.81 -18.55 -39.27
CA GLY A 1 -40.73 -17.77 -39.92
C GLY A 1 -40.54 -18.22 -41.35
N LEU A 2 -39.79 -17.48 -42.17
CA LEU A 2 -39.65 -17.75 -43.62
C LEU A 2 -39.14 -19.18 -43.90
N VAL A 3 -38.32 -19.73 -43.01
CA VAL A 3 -37.84 -21.13 -43.06
C VAL A 3 -38.96 -22.14 -42.82
N ASP A 4 -39.93 -21.85 -41.94
CA ASP A 4 -41.05 -22.76 -41.65
C ASP A 4 -42.03 -22.83 -42.84
N ALA A 5 -42.25 -21.69 -43.51
CA ALA A 5 -43.07 -21.65 -44.73
C ALA A 5 -42.41 -22.41 -45.90
N ALA A 6 -41.09 -22.27 -46.07
CA ALA A 6 -40.33 -23.03 -47.08
C ALA A 6 -40.24 -24.53 -46.74
N SER A 7 -40.17 -24.88 -45.46
CA SER A 7 -40.18 -26.27 -44.97
C SER A 7 -41.51 -26.97 -45.24
N GLY A 8 -42.61 -26.22 -45.21
CA GLY A 8 -43.95 -26.70 -45.56
C GLY A 8 -44.14 -26.96 -47.07
N SER A 9 -43.46 -26.20 -47.94
CA SER A 9 -43.61 -26.32 -49.40
C SER A 9 -42.57 -27.22 -50.08
N LEU A 10 -41.30 -27.13 -49.68
CA LEU A 10 -40.17 -27.86 -50.31
C LEU A 10 -39.83 -29.18 -49.60
N GLY A 11 -40.34 -29.37 -48.38
CA GLY A 11 -39.96 -30.46 -47.50
C GLY A 11 -38.75 -30.14 -46.62
N HIS A 12 -38.71 -30.76 -45.45
CA HIS A 12 -37.73 -30.46 -44.40
C HIS A 12 -36.28 -30.76 -44.82
N GLY A 13 -36.07 -31.78 -45.65
CA GLY A 13 -34.74 -32.18 -46.12
C GLY A 13 -34.28 -31.48 -47.40
N HIS A 14 -35.02 -30.48 -47.89
CA HIS A 14 -34.63 -29.79 -49.13
C HIS A 14 -33.31 -29.03 -48.93
N PRO A 15 -32.34 -29.12 -49.86
CA PRO A 15 -31.01 -28.50 -49.70
C PRO A 15 -31.05 -27.01 -49.35
N THR A 16 -31.98 -26.26 -49.95
CA THR A 16 -32.18 -24.83 -49.65
C THR A 16 -32.63 -24.58 -48.20
N VAL A 17 -33.53 -25.42 -47.66
CA VAL A 17 -34.02 -25.30 -46.29
C VAL A 17 -32.89 -25.63 -45.30
N GLU A 18 -32.11 -26.66 -45.58
CA GLU A 18 -30.94 -27.03 -44.77
C GLU A 18 -29.85 -25.94 -44.79
N SER A 19 -29.54 -25.39 -45.97
CA SER A 19 -28.61 -24.26 -46.11
C SER A 19 -29.06 -23.05 -45.28
N ALA A 20 -30.35 -22.69 -45.37
CA ALA A 20 -30.92 -21.60 -44.58
C ALA A 20 -30.85 -21.88 -43.06
N ARG A 21 -31.11 -23.12 -42.61
CA ARG A 21 -30.98 -23.52 -41.20
C ARG A 21 -29.53 -23.41 -40.73
N GLN A 22 -28.56 -23.85 -41.53
CA GLN A 22 -27.14 -23.74 -41.20
C GLN A 22 -26.70 -22.27 -41.10
N GLU A 23 -27.11 -21.44 -42.05
CA GLU A 23 -26.78 -20.02 -42.05
C GLU A 23 -27.37 -19.31 -40.82
N TYR A 24 -28.64 -19.58 -40.49
CA TYR A 24 -29.25 -19.06 -39.27
C TYR A 24 -28.49 -19.48 -38.00
N LYS A 25 -28.08 -20.76 -37.89
CA LYS A 25 -27.25 -21.24 -36.76
C LYS A 25 -25.91 -20.50 -36.67
N ARG A 26 -25.24 -20.24 -37.80
CA ARG A 26 -24.00 -19.46 -37.86
C ARG A 26 -24.22 -18.03 -37.40
N GLN A 27 -25.26 -17.37 -37.91
CA GLN A 27 -25.61 -16.00 -37.53
C GLN A 27 -25.91 -15.89 -36.03
N ARG A 28 -26.71 -16.81 -35.48
CA ARG A 28 -27.00 -16.86 -34.03
C ARG A 28 -25.72 -17.03 -33.21
N SER A 29 -24.85 -17.95 -33.61
CA SER A 29 -23.57 -18.19 -32.94
C SER A 29 -22.64 -16.97 -33.01
N ARG A 30 -22.66 -16.25 -34.14
CA ARG A 30 -21.89 -15.00 -34.32
C ARG A 30 -22.41 -13.91 -33.40
N LEU A 31 -23.73 -13.70 -33.35
CA LEU A 31 -24.35 -12.70 -32.47
C LEU A 31 -24.07 -13.00 -30.99
N GLN A 32 -24.12 -14.27 -30.58
CA GLN A 32 -23.77 -14.67 -29.21
C GLN A 32 -22.30 -14.35 -28.88
N ARG A 33 -21.37 -14.62 -29.81
CA ARG A 33 -19.96 -14.26 -29.63
C ARG A 33 -19.76 -12.75 -29.53
N LEU A 34 -20.38 -11.97 -30.42
CA LEU A 34 -20.30 -10.50 -30.37
C LEU A 34 -20.84 -9.95 -29.06
N GLY A 35 -21.96 -10.48 -28.56
CA GLY A 35 -22.52 -10.08 -27.26
C GLY A 35 -21.61 -10.44 -26.09
N TRP A 36 -20.94 -11.60 -26.15
CA TRP A 36 -19.94 -12.00 -25.17
C TRP A 36 -18.71 -11.09 -25.20
N ASP A 37 -18.16 -10.82 -26.40
CA ASP A 37 -16.98 -9.99 -26.59
C ASP A 37 -17.23 -8.55 -26.11
N ASP A 38 -18.42 -7.97 -26.41
CA ASP A 38 -18.82 -6.65 -25.91
C ASP A 38 -18.91 -6.60 -24.38
N LEU A 39 -19.51 -7.63 -23.76
CA LEU A 39 -19.58 -7.75 -22.30
C LEU A 39 -18.18 -7.78 -21.67
N VAL A 40 -17.28 -8.60 -22.23
CA VAL A 40 -15.87 -8.72 -21.79
C VAL A 40 -15.16 -7.38 -21.94
N LEU A 41 -15.29 -6.70 -23.08
CA LEU A 41 -14.65 -5.42 -23.37
C LEU A 41 -15.11 -4.33 -22.39
N ARG A 42 -16.42 -4.24 -22.15
CA ARG A 42 -17.01 -3.25 -21.25
C ARG A 42 -16.50 -3.39 -19.81
N HIS A 43 -16.49 -4.62 -19.30
CA HIS A 43 -15.96 -4.88 -17.95
C HIS A 43 -14.45 -4.71 -17.86
N ARG A 44 -13.70 -5.03 -18.93
CA ARG A 44 -12.26 -4.76 -19.01
C ARG A 44 -11.98 -3.26 -18.90
N GLN A 45 -12.69 -2.44 -19.68
CA GLN A 45 -12.51 -0.99 -19.66
C GLN A 45 -12.86 -0.41 -18.29
N SER A 46 -14.01 -0.78 -17.74
CA SER A 46 -14.44 -0.32 -16.40
C SER A 46 -13.43 -0.69 -15.30
N LEU A 47 -12.86 -1.90 -15.35
CA LEU A 47 -11.83 -2.31 -14.40
C LEU A 47 -10.55 -1.50 -14.59
N MET A 48 -10.16 -1.21 -15.83
CA MET A 48 -8.96 -0.44 -16.13
C MET A 48 -9.08 1.01 -15.69
N ASP A 49 -10.24 1.63 -15.92
CA ASP A 49 -10.55 2.97 -15.43
C ASP A 49 -10.50 3.01 -13.90
N ALA A 50 -11.05 2.00 -13.21
CA ALA A 50 -10.96 1.88 -11.77
C ALA A 50 -9.51 1.71 -11.28
N CYS A 51 -8.69 0.90 -11.97
CA CYS A 51 -7.28 0.72 -11.64
C CYS A 51 -6.49 2.03 -11.76
N ALA A 52 -6.79 2.85 -12.78
CA ALA A 52 -6.13 4.14 -12.99
C ALA A 52 -6.35 5.13 -11.83
N THR A 53 -7.49 5.04 -11.13
CA THR A 53 -7.75 5.89 -9.95
C THR A 53 -6.93 5.53 -8.72
N SER A 54 -6.30 4.35 -8.68
CA SER A 54 -5.63 3.79 -7.49
C SER A 54 -6.51 3.76 -6.23
N ASN A 55 -7.84 3.79 -6.39
CA ASN A 55 -8.79 3.71 -5.30
C ASN A 55 -9.21 2.23 -5.08
N PRO A 56 -8.89 1.62 -3.93
CA PRO A 56 -9.20 0.21 -3.68
C PRO A 56 -10.71 -0.08 -3.70
N ASP A 57 -11.55 0.88 -3.31
CA ASP A 57 -12.99 0.69 -3.24
C ASP A 57 -13.63 0.64 -4.63
N LEU A 58 -13.16 1.50 -5.55
CA LEU A 58 -13.60 1.51 -6.95
C LEU A 58 -13.18 0.23 -7.67
N VAL A 59 -11.94 -0.23 -7.43
CA VAL A 59 -11.46 -1.50 -7.97
C VAL A 59 -12.29 -2.67 -7.44
N GLU A 60 -12.57 -2.71 -6.13
CA GLU A 60 -13.38 -3.77 -5.53
C GLU A 60 -14.82 -3.77 -6.06
N ALA A 61 -15.43 -2.60 -6.23
CA ALA A 61 -16.77 -2.45 -6.80
C ALA A 61 -16.82 -2.91 -8.28
N SER A 62 -15.81 -2.58 -9.07
CA SER A 62 -15.70 -3.02 -10.47
C SER A 62 -15.53 -4.54 -10.57
N ILE A 63 -14.70 -5.14 -9.72
CA ILE A 63 -14.52 -6.60 -9.62
C ILE A 63 -15.85 -7.29 -9.27
N LYS A 64 -16.58 -6.79 -8.27
CA LYS A 64 -17.88 -7.36 -7.86
C LYS A 64 -18.89 -7.29 -9.00
N THR A 65 -18.99 -6.14 -9.66
CA THR A 65 -19.88 -5.94 -10.80
C THR A 65 -19.56 -6.89 -11.96
N ALA A 66 -18.28 -7.07 -12.30
CA ALA A 66 -17.85 -8.01 -13.33
C ALA A 66 -18.09 -9.47 -12.93
N ALA A 67 -17.88 -9.83 -11.66
CA ALA A 67 -18.07 -11.19 -11.18
C ALA A 67 -19.54 -11.59 -11.06
N SER A 68 -20.44 -10.64 -10.76
CA SER A 68 -21.89 -10.87 -10.72
C SER A 68 -22.56 -10.82 -12.09
N SER A 69 -21.82 -10.46 -13.15
CA SER A 69 -22.33 -10.51 -14.52
C SER A 69 -22.17 -11.91 -15.13
N GLY A 70 -22.40 -12.05 -16.44
CA GLY A 70 -22.23 -13.31 -17.15
C GLY A 70 -20.79 -13.86 -17.18
N LEU A 71 -19.79 -13.09 -16.72
CA LEU A 71 -18.39 -13.52 -16.70
C LEU A 71 -18.08 -14.52 -15.56
N GLY A 72 -18.68 -14.30 -14.39
CA GLY A 72 -18.44 -15.10 -13.19
C GLY A 72 -17.10 -14.81 -12.50
N TRP A 73 -16.91 -15.44 -11.33
CA TRP A 73 -15.77 -15.20 -10.43
C TRP A 73 -14.41 -15.72 -10.92
N GLY A 74 -14.41 -16.69 -11.85
CA GLY A 74 -13.21 -17.31 -12.41
C GLY A 74 -12.69 -16.65 -13.68
N HIS A 75 -13.38 -15.62 -14.19
CA HIS A 75 -12.98 -14.98 -15.44
C HIS A 75 -11.60 -14.30 -15.29
N PRO A 76 -10.69 -14.38 -16.29
CA PRO A 76 -9.35 -13.81 -16.20
C PRO A 76 -9.32 -12.32 -15.81
N ILE A 77 -10.28 -11.52 -16.29
CA ILE A 77 -10.41 -10.09 -15.92
C ILE A 77 -10.65 -9.93 -14.41
N VAL A 78 -11.54 -10.74 -13.83
CA VAL A 78 -11.86 -10.71 -12.39
C VAL A 78 -10.64 -11.14 -11.57
N LEU A 79 -9.94 -12.19 -12.00
CA LEU A 79 -8.72 -12.66 -11.35
C LEU A 79 -7.61 -11.60 -11.38
N HIS A 80 -7.41 -10.96 -12.53
CA HIS A 80 -6.47 -9.86 -12.68
C HIS A 80 -6.80 -8.69 -11.74
N GLY A 81 -8.07 -8.29 -11.68
CA GLY A 81 -8.52 -7.25 -10.75
C GLY A 81 -8.26 -7.62 -9.29
N LYS A 82 -8.53 -8.86 -8.89
CA LYS A 82 -8.25 -9.34 -7.52
C LYS A 82 -6.76 -9.28 -7.17
N GLN A 83 -5.90 -9.70 -8.09
CA GLN A 83 -4.44 -9.61 -7.91
C GLN A 83 -3.99 -8.15 -7.77
N TYR A 84 -4.48 -7.26 -8.64
CA TYR A 84 -4.20 -5.83 -8.56
C TYR A 84 -4.65 -5.22 -7.23
N LEU A 85 -5.88 -5.51 -6.79
CA LEU A 85 -6.42 -5.01 -5.52
C LEU A 85 -5.59 -5.46 -4.31
N LEU A 86 -5.13 -6.72 -4.31
CA LEU A 86 -4.27 -7.24 -3.26
C LEU A 86 -2.93 -6.49 -3.20
N GLN A 87 -2.32 -6.26 -4.36
CA GLN A 87 -1.07 -5.52 -4.45
C GLN A 87 -1.25 -4.07 -4.01
N LEU A 88 -2.31 -3.39 -4.47
CA LEU A 88 -2.64 -2.02 -4.07
C LEU A 88 -2.83 -1.90 -2.55
N LYS A 89 -3.60 -2.81 -1.93
CA LYS A 89 -3.80 -2.81 -0.46
C LYS A 89 -2.47 -3.02 0.29
N LYS A 90 -1.58 -3.87 -0.25
CA LYS A 90 -0.25 -4.12 0.31
C LYS A 90 0.63 -2.87 0.25
N ASP A 91 0.63 -2.16 -0.87
CA ASP A 91 1.44 -0.96 -1.05
C ASP A 91 0.93 0.20 -0.18
N LEU A 92 -0.39 0.41 -0.11
CA LEU A 92 -0.98 1.38 0.82
C LEU A 92 -0.63 1.11 2.28
N ARG A 93 -0.58 -0.17 2.68
CA ARG A 93 -0.16 -0.56 4.03
C ARG A 93 1.32 -0.24 4.27
N ARG A 94 2.19 -0.58 3.32
CA ARG A 94 3.63 -0.28 3.37
C ARG A 94 3.88 1.21 3.49
N ASP A 95 3.19 2.03 2.70
CA ASP A 95 3.32 3.49 2.76
C ASP A 95 2.90 4.05 4.13
N ARG A 96 1.80 3.53 4.70
CA ARG A 96 1.36 3.90 6.05
C ARG A 96 2.36 3.50 7.12
N GLU A 97 2.98 2.33 7.00
CA GLU A 97 4.03 1.88 7.91
C GLU A 97 5.29 2.74 7.79
N ALA A 98 5.74 3.04 6.57
CA ALA A 98 6.88 3.91 6.31
C ALA A 98 6.68 5.32 6.86
N ARG A 99 5.50 5.91 6.68
CA ARG A 99 5.17 7.24 7.25
C ARG A 99 5.19 7.24 8.78
N ARG A 100 4.64 6.19 9.41
CA ARG A 100 4.67 6.04 10.87
C ARG A 100 6.10 5.93 11.39
N GLN A 101 6.91 5.06 10.77
CA GLN A 101 8.32 4.90 11.13
C GLN A 101 9.12 6.19 10.94
N GLY A 102 8.90 6.90 9.84
CA GLY A 102 9.51 8.21 9.58
C GLY A 102 9.15 9.24 10.65
N GLY A 103 7.87 9.32 11.04
CA GLY A 103 7.42 10.21 12.10
C GLY A 103 8.05 9.89 13.46
N CYS A 104 8.06 8.63 13.87
CA CYS A 104 8.71 8.20 15.12
C CYS A 104 10.22 8.50 15.11
N ARG A 105 10.91 8.23 13.99
CA ARG A 105 12.34 8.55 13.85
C ARG A 105 12.61 10.05 14.00
N GLN A 106 11.79 10.89 13.38
CA GLN A 106 11.92 12.34 13.51
C GLN A 106 11.68 12.82 14.95
N GLN A 107 10.71 12.24 15.65
CA GLN A 107 10.46 12.56 17.07
C GLN A 107 11.62 12.17 17.96
N LEU A 108 12.16 10.95 17.79
CA LEU A 108 13.33 10.49 18.54
C LEU A 108 14.56 11.36 18.28
N GLN A 109 14.77 11.79 17.02
CA GLN A 109 15.87 12.69 16.70
C GLN A 109 15.70 14.04 17.40
N ARG A 110 14.50 14.63 17.39
CA ARG A 110 14.25 15.90 18.09
C ARG A 110 14.52 15.81 19.58
N LEU A 111 14.07 14.73 20.23
CA LEU A 111 14.33 14.51 21.65
C LEU A 111 15.83 14.33 21.92
N ALA A 112 16.55 13.64 21.04
CA ALA A 112 18.01 13.50 21.15
C ALA A 112 18.70 14.88 21.05
N ASP A 113 18.35 15.68 20.04
CA ASP A 113 18.92 17.02 19.84
C ASP A 113 18.59 17.95 21.02
N GLU A 114 17.39 17.85 21.60
CA GLU A 114 16.98 18.62 22.79
C GLU A 114 17.80 18.22 24.03
N LEU A 115 17.99 16.91 24.25
CA LEU A 115 18.81 16.41 25.35
C LEU A 115 20.27 16.82 25.22
N GLU A 116 20.84 16.79 24.01
CA GLU A 116 22.20 17.25 23.75
C GLU A 116 22.36 18.74 24.14
N ARG A 117 21.42 19.59 23.72
CA ARG A 117 21.43 21.02 24.11
C ARG A 117 21.28 21.21 25.62
N SER A 118 20.41 20.44 26.28
CA SER A 118 20.27 20.51 27.74
C SER A 118 21.54 20.08 28.47
N LEU A 119 22.22 19.03 27.98
CA LEU A 119 23.50 18.58 28.54
C LEU A 119 24.62 19.61 28.33
N GLU A 120 24.67 20.25 27.16
CA GLU A 120 25.61 21.35 26.89
C GLU A 120 25.37 22.55 27.80
N ALA A 121 24.11 22.95 28.00
CA ALA A 121 23.74 24.03 28.91
C ALA A 121 24.16 23.72 30.36
N TRP A 122 23.86 22.51 30.84
CA TRP A 122 24.24 22.09 32.18
C TRP A 122 25.76 22.04 32.39
N ARG A 123 26.52 21.58 31.38
CA ARG A 123 28.00 21.60 31.41
C ARG A 123 28.56 23.03 31.46
N ALA A 124 27.95 23.96 30.73
CA ALA A 124 28.36 25.36 30.75
C ALA A 124 28.11 26.02 32.11
N GLU A 125 26.98 25.72 32.76
CA GLU A 125 26.65 26.18 34.11
C GLU A 125 27.63 25.61 35.16
N ALA A 126 27.95 24.31 35.07
CA ALA A 126 28.88 23.66 35.98
C ALA A 126 30.32 24.22 35.82
N GLY A 127 30.78 24.44 34.58
CA GLY A 127 32.11 25.00 34.31
C GLY A 127 32.27 26.47 34.69
N GLY A 128 31.17 27.24 34.75
CA GLY A 128 31.19 28.64 35.17
C GLY A 128 31.39 28.86 36.68
N SER A 129 31.18 27.83 37.51
CA SER A 129 31.24 27.94 38.97
C SER A 129 32.65 27.84 39.57
N GLU A 130 33.65 27.36 38.82
CA GLU A 130 35.02 27.17 39.35
C GLU A 130 35.92 28.41 39.24
N ALA A 131 35.49 29.46 38.53
CA ALA A 131 36.28 30.70 38.39
C ALA A 131 36.06 31.73 39.53
N GLY A 132 35.26 31.41 40.54
CA GLY A 132 34.71 32.40 41.48
C GLY A 132 35.24 32.42 42.91
N ASP A 133 35.95 31.41 43.40
CA ASP A 133 36.29 31.37 44.84
C ASP A 133 37.64 30.69 45.16
N CYS A 134 38.73 31.35 44.76
CA CYS A 134 40.04 31.16 45.40
C CYS A 134 40.57 32.49 45.98
N GLY A 135 39.64 33.30 46.49
CA GLY A 135 39.94 34.49 47.27
C GLY A 135 39.90 34.21 48.77
N ARG A 136 40.69 33.26 49.29
CA ARG A 136 40.92 33.21 50.74
C ARG A 136 42.31 32.72 51.17
N ASP A 137 42.84 33.53 52.07
CA ASP A 137 43.89 33.30 53.05
C ASP A 137 45.31 33.10 52.55
N GLN A 138 45.98 34.24 52.42
CA GLN A 138 47.34 34.42 52.94
C GLN A 138 47.33 34.10 54.45
N GLY A 139 47.43 32.82 54.80
CA GLY A 139 47.62 32.31 56.15
C GLY A 139 49.10 32.11 56.44
N ASP A 140 49.70 33.20 56.92
CA ASP A 140 50.84 33.32 57.84
C ASP A 140 51.65 32.05 58.20
N GLU A 141 52.95 32.14 57.89
CA GLU A 141 54.00 31.22 58.30
C GLU A 141 54.20 31.29 59.82
N GLY A 142 53.83 30.23 60.55
CA GLY A 142 53.84 30.28 62.01
C GLY A 142 54.14 28.95 62.71
N SER A 143 55.35 28.43 62.52
CA SER A 143 56.20 27.93 63.62
C SER A 143 55.57 27.03 64.71
N ARG A 144 55.89 25.72 64.70
CA ARG A 144 56.34 24.90 65.86
C ARG A 144 56.33 23.42 65.46
N ALA A 145 57.49 22.81 65.34
CA ALA A 145 58.29 22.21 66.42
C ALA A 145 57.87 20.76 66.70
N SER A 146 58.80 19.86 66.32
CA SER A 146 59.36 18.77 67.11
C SER A 146 58.48 17.67 67.71
N ALA A 147 59.11 16.49 67.76
CA ALA A 147 58.78 15.29 68.56
C ALA A 147 57.63 14.46 67.96
N GLU A 148 57.61 13.13 67.95
CA GLU A 148 58.37 12.06 68.62
C GLU A 148 57.83 10.77 67.92
N THR A 149 58.65 9.85 67.42
CA THR A 149 59.14 8.65 68.12
C THR A 149 58.19 7.43 68.10
N GLN A 150 58.77 6.28 67.71
CA GLN A 150 58.38 4.87 67.98
C GLN A 150 57.27 4.21 67.13
N ALA A 151 57.61 3.18 66.34
CA ALA A 151 57.69 1.73 66.69
C ALA A 151 56.29 1.07 66.59
N ALA A 152 56.04 -0.15 66.10
CA ALA A 152 56.82 -1.33 65.79
C ALA A 152 56.05 -2.11 64.68
N ALA A 153 56.76 -2.84 63.81
CA ALA A 153 56.74 -4.31 63.72
C ALA A 153 55.43 -4.92 63.19
#